data_AF-A0A960TPD3-F1
#
_entry.id   AF-A0A960TPD3-F1
#
_cell.length_a   1.000
_cell.length_b   1.000
_cell.length_c   1.000
_cell.angle_alpha   90.00
_cell.angle_beta   90.00
_cell.angle_gamma   90.00
#
_symmetry.space_group_name_H-M   'P 1'
#
loop_
_entity.id
_entity.type
_entity.pdbx_description
1 polymer ?
#
loop_
_entity_poly.entity_id
_entity_poly.type
_entity_poly.pdbx_seq_one_letter_code
_entity_poly.pdbx_strand_id
1 'polypeptide(L)'
;MTEDVDLVRQLVELAVTSGRSHQSPQTSFVHWCHTRGDETVNHTIPLYENFLFCLALMRMRTQQNITEAKEILARLLAFQAEDGNYPVYLHEYPLCRDRYNGAQILVVHYWILKQFGAVLGKELKEKLHASAEALLERYREDKGPFHIAVKVAGSLIAFGRLLKKREMEERGNSLLESLREESFEENFGTWYSPTHSAEALVGLTMVYDQVSASPWSHFWETLTKLWFPKARCYAGPALKVLQSRFEPEPTLYDLFLGDFSGGYPYHAFFDHPFQLQGALVHDSVDKLALPEKPFEKTGILAGHQWLMHQEEEFAWTAMEAKGSVPPELKKGYHHFRLLWGDQNKIHSLSCQGGRISRFEFEKVEGGVDLVATFGEDPEFAGRDKAEELCFYVDRHEGFEIFVWDKKATTFEFGDVLTLKGPGLKARMQFELEEGDGRVQGHIMPSNRPAQTELKGENRFEAYDWKIALRTIRRSGPCKVRVRVRVP
;
A
#
# COMPACT_ATOMS: atom_id res chain seq x y z
N MET A 1 27.79 -19.43 7.29
CA MET A 1 27.89 -19.16 5.84
C MET A 1 26.48 -19.19 5.30
N THR A 2 25.79 -18.06 5.39
CA THR A 2 24.50 -17.86 4.73
C THR A 2 24.79 -17.74 3.25
N GLU A 3 24.21 -18.61 2.43
CA GLU A 3 24.13 -18.38 0.98
C GLU A 3 23.54 -16.98 0.80
N ASP A 4 24.24 -16.14 0.03
CA ASP A 4 23.75 -14.81 -0.32
C ASP A 4 22.53 -15.04 -1.23
N VAL A 5 21.34 -15.04 -0.62
CA VAL A 5 20.09 -15.27 -1.35
C VAL A 5 19.93 -14.09 -2.29
N ASP A 6 19.96 -14.36 -3.58
CA ASP A 6 19.63 -13.38 -4.62
C ASP A 6 18.13 -13.05 -4.52
N LEU A 7 17.81 -12.08 -3.66
CA LEU A 7 16.45 -11.64 -3.35
C LEU A 7 15.73 -11.11 -4.59
N VAL A 8 16.45 -10.39 -5.45
CA VAL A 8 15.92 -9.88 -6.72
C VAL A 8 15.54 -11.02 -7.65
N ARG A 9 16.37 -12.06 -7.76
CA ARG A 9 16.01 -13.28 -8.49
C ARG A 9 14.76 -13.95 -7.91
N GLN A 10 14.64 -14.03 -6.59
CA GLN A 10 13.45 -14.58 -5.93
C GLN A 10 12.17 -13.81 -6.35
N LEU A 11 12.23 -12.48 -6.42
CA LEU A 11 11.10 -11.67 -6.90
C LEU A 11 10.75 -11.92 -8.37
N VAL A 12 11.76 -12.11 -9.24
CA VAL A 12 11.53 -12.44 -10.65
C VAL A 12 10.87 -13.82 -10.78
N GLU A 13 11.34 -14.82 -10.05
CA GLU A 13 10.75 -16.16 -10.03
C GLU A 13 9.31 -16.14 -9.49
N LEU A 14 9.05 -15.32 -8.47
CA LEU A 14 7.72 -15.11 -7.92
C LEU A 14 6.78 -14.45 -8.94
N ALA A 15 7.23 -13.39 -9.61
CA ALA A 15 6.47 -12.71 -10.66
C ALA A 15 6.12 -13.66 -11.82
N VAL A 16 7.05 -14.52 -12.25
CA VAL A 16 6.75 -15.52 -13.27
C VAL A 16 5.75 -16.55 -12.77
N THR A 17 5.92 -17.08 -11.55
CA THR A 17 4.98 -18.03 -10.94
C THR A 17 3.57 -17.47 -10.89
N SER A 18 3.41 -16.24 -10.41
CA SER A 18 2.13 -15.52 -10.35
C SER A 18 1.53 -15.30 -11.73
N GLY A 19 2.34 -14.90 -12.71
CA GLY A 19 1.88 -14.76 -14.09
C GLY A 19 1.39 -16.08 -14.68
N ARG A 20 2.06 -17.20 -14.37
CA ARG A 20 1.67 -18.54 -14.83
C ARG A 20 0.38 -19.03 -14.16
N SER A 21 0.19 -18.81 -12.85
CA SER A 21 -1.03 -19.22 -12.15
C SER A 21 -2.28 -18.53 -12.71
N HIS A 22 -2.12 -17.32 -13.25
CA HIS A 22 -3.19 -16.52 -13.84
C HIS A 22 -3.21 -16.54 -15.38
N GLN A 23 -2.32 -17.30 -16.04
CA GLN A 23 -2.24 -17.34 -17.50
C GLN A 23 -3.36 -18.22 -18.07
N SER A 24 -4.16 -17.68 -18.99
CA SER A 24 -5.14 -18.47 -19.74
C SER A 24 -4.43 -19.34 -20.78
N PRO A 25 -4.71 -20.66 -20.84
CA PRO A 25 -4.17 -21.52 -21.89
C PRO A 25 -4.73 -21.19 -23.28
N GLN A 26 -5.88 -20.51 -23.37
CA GLN A 26 -6.51 -20.15 -24.64
C GLN A 26 -5.93 -18.86 -25.25
N THR A 27 -5.67 -17.84 -24.42
CA THR A 27 -5.19 -16.52 -24.90
C THR A 27 -3.70 -16.34 -24.70
N SER A 28 -3.09 -17.14 -23.82
CA SER A 28 -1.73 -16.99 -23.30
C SER A 28 -1.47 -15.68 -22.55
N PHE A 29 -2.51 -14.90 -22.23
CA PHE A 29 -2.41 -13.72 -21.38
C PHE A 29 -2.69 -14.06 -19.93
N VAL A 30 -2.20 -13.22 -19.01
CA VAL A 30 -2.64 -13.14 -17.63
C VAL A 30 -4.08 -12.60 -17.60
N HIS A 31 -4.96 -13.27 -16.87
CA HIS A 31 -6.35 -12.86 -16.68
C HIS A 31 -6.59 -12.50 -15.21
N TRP A 32 -7.09 -11.29 -14.97
CA TRP A 32 -7.42 -10.82 -13.63
C TRP A 32 -8.38 -9.63 -13.69
N CYS A 33 -9.31 -9.55 -12.73
CA CYS A 33 -10.27 -8.47 -12.60
C CYS A 33 -10.11 -7.79 -11.24
N HIS A 34 -9.60 -6.55 -11.21
CA HIS A 34 -9.38 -5.80 -9.97
C HIS A 34 -10.66 -5.61 -9.13
N THR A 35 -11.83 -5.68 -9.78
CA THR A 35 -13.12 -5.47 -9.10
C THR A 35 -13.79 -6.74 -8.63
N ARG A 36 -13.41 -7.93 -9.11
CA ARG A 36 -14.01 -9.23 -8.75
C ARG A 36 -12.90 -10.26 -8.58
N GLY A 37 -12.45 -10.43 -7.34
CA GLY A 37 -11.24 -11.20 -7.01
C GLY A 37 -11.32 -12.71 -7.23
N ASP A 38 -12.51 -13.34 -7.37
CA ASP A 38 -12.60 -14.81 -7.37
C ASP A 38 -13.77 -15.41 -8.18
N GLU A 39 -14.70 -14.59 -8.70
CA GLU A 39 -15.84 -15.14 -9.44
C GLU A 39 -15.42 -15.35 -10.90
N THR A 40 -15.11 -16.59 -11.31
CA THR A 40 -15.26 -17.24 -12.65
C THR A 40 -15.17 -16.41 -13.95
N VAL A 41 -14.68 -15.19 -13.85
CA VAL A 41 -14.58 -14.12 -14.84
C VAL A 41 -13.09 -13.79 -14.91
N ASN A 42 -12.29 -14.85 -15.07
CA ASN A 42 -10.99 -14.81 -15.75
C ASN A 42 -11.23 -14.46 -17.22
N HIS A 43 -11.94 -13.37 -17.51
CA HIS A 43 -12.25 -12.89 -18.85
C HIS A 43 -11.60 -11.53 -19.13
N THR A 44 -11.20 -10.81 -18.10
CA THR A 44 -10.51 -9.54 -18.26
C THR A 44 -9.02 -9.77 -18.37
N ILE A 45 -8.41 -9.16 -19.38
CA ILE A 45 -6.96 -9.20 -19.64
C ILE A 45 -6.42 -7.82 -19.26
N PRO A 46 -5.89 -7.65 -18.05
CA PRO A 46 -5.37 -6.37 -17.63
C PRO A 46 -4.00 -6.12 -18.26
N LEU A 47 -3.84 -4.96 -18.91
CA LEU A 47 -2.68 -4.72 -19.76
C LEU A 47 -1.39 -4.54 -18.95
N TYR A 48 -1.44 -3.81 -17.85
CA TYR A 48 -0.26 -3.52 -17.02
C TYR A 48 0.39 -4.81 -16.50
N GLU A 49 -0.40 -5.72 -15.94
CA GLU A 49 0.03 -7.03 -15.44
C GLU A 49 0.62 -7.89 -16.56
N ASN A 50 0.06 -7.85 -17.77
CA ASN A 50 0.62 -8.57 -18.91
C ASN A 50 1.94 -7.97 -19.39
N PHE A 51 2.11 -6.65 -19.34
CA PHE A 51 3.41 -6.00 -19.59
C PHE A 51 4.43 -6.40 -18.51
N LEU A 52 4.05 -6.40 -17.24
CA LEU A 52 4.91 -6.87 -16.14
C LEU A 52 5.31 -8.34 -16.33
N PHE A 53 4.37 -9.19 -16.76
CA PHE A 53 4.66 -10.59 -17.05
C PHE A 53 5.66 -10.76 -18.19
N CYS A 54 5.55 -9.97 -19.27
CA CYS A 54 6.58 -9.92 -20.32
C CYS A 54 7.96 -9.59 -19.76
N LEU A 55 8.06 -8.56 -18.91
CA LEU A 55 9.32 -8.18 -18.27
C LEU A 55 9.86 -9.31 -17.37
N ALA A 56 9.01 -9.93 -16.55
CA ALA A 56 9.38 -11.04 -15.68
C ALA A 56 9.95 -12.23 -16.48
N LEU A 57 9.26 -12.63 -17.57
CA LEU A 57 9.72 -13.69 -18.47
C LEU A 57 11.09 -13.38 -19.07
N MET A 58 11.31 -12.14 -19.57
CA MET A 58 12.61 -11.75 -20.12
C MET A 58 13.71 -11.76 -19.06
N ARG A 59 13.40 -11.36 -17.82
CA ARG A 59 14.35 -11.35 -16.70
C ARG A 59 14.80 -12.74 -16.25
N MET A 60 14.03 -13.79 -16.53
CA MET A 60 14.51 -15.18 -16.36
C MET A 60 15.60 -15.58 -17.36
N ARG A 61 15.80 -14.82 -18.44
CA ARG A 61 16.87 -15.00 -19.44
C ARG A 61 16.93 -16.38 -20.12
N THR A 62 15.85 -17.15 -20.09
CA THR A 62 15.76 -18.41 -20.85
C THR A 62 15.26 -18.12 -22.28
N GLN A 63 15.74 -18.88 -23.27
CA GLN A 63 15.34 -18.69 -24.67
C GLN A 63 13.82 -18.87 -24.88
N GLN A 64 13.22 -19.81 -24.15
CA GLN A 64 11.78 -20.05 -24.17
C GLN A 64 11.00 -18.85 -23.65
N ASN A 65 11.37 -18.33 -22.47
CA ASN A 65 10.67 -17.19 -21.88
C ASN A 65 10.86 -15.90 -22.72
N ILE A 66 12.03 -15.69 -23.32
CA ILE A 66 12.26 -14.55 -24.22
C ILE A 66 11.37 -14.64 -25.47
N THR A 67 11.26 -15.83 -26.08
CA THR A 67 10.41 -16.04 -27.26
C THR A 67 8.95 -15.75 -26.92
N GLU A 68 8.44 -16.31 -25.84
CA GLU A 68 7.06 -16.08 -25.39
C GLU A 68 6.81 -14.60 -25.04
N ALA A 69 7.72 -13.97 -24.30
CA ALA A 69 7.56 -12.57 -23.93
C ALA A 69 7.49 -11.66 -25.17
N LYS A 70 8.22 -11.98 -26.25
CA LYS A 70 8.14 -11.23 -27.52
C LYS A 70 6.77 -11.38 -28.19
N GLU A 71 6.20 -12.58 -28.19
CA GLU A 71 4.88 -12.86 -28.75
C GLU A 71 3.76 -12.16 -27.97
N ILE A 72 3.82 -12.18 -26.65
CA ILE A 72 2.87 -11.46 -25.79
C ILE A 72 3.03 -9.94 -26.01
N LEU A 73 4.25 -9.42 -25.94
CA LEU A 73 4.54 -7.99 -26.12
C LEU A 73 4.05 -7.46 -27.48
N ALA A 74 4.31 -8.20 -28.57
CA ALA A 74 3.86 -7.80 -29.90
C ALA A 74 2.33 -7.66 -29.98
N ARG A 75 1.58 -8.53 -29.31
CA ARG A 75 0.12 -8.47 -29.25
C ARG A 75 -0.37 -7.34 -28.35
N LEU A 76 0.26 -7.11 -27.20
CA LEU A 76 -0.12 -6.00 -26.29
C LEU A 76 0.06 -4.63 -26.95
N LEU A 77 1.15 -4.43 -27.68
CA LEU A 77 1.43 -3.16 -28.37
C LEU A 77 0.37 -2.80 -29.41
N ALA A 78 -0.38 -3.77 -29.95
CA ALA A 78 -1.47 -3.52 -30.89
C ALA A 78 -2.71 -2.85 -30.25
N PHE A 79 -2.79 -2.80 -28.91
CA PHE A 79 -3.90 -2.19 -28.16
C PHE A 79 -3.57 -0.79 -27.62
N GLN A 80 -2.59 -0.11 -28.21
CA GLN A 80 -2.36 1.31 -27.93
C GLN A 80 -3.45 2.14 -28.61
N ALA A 81 -4.12 2.99 -27.86
CA ALA A 81 -5.12 3.91 -28.41
C ALA A 81 -4.43 5.04 -29.21
N GLU A 82 -5.21 5.74 -30.03
CA GLU A 82 -4.72 6.84 -30.88
C GLU A 82 -4.09 7.98 -30.07
N ASP A 83 -4.53 8.16 -28.83
CA ASP A 83 -4.00 9.17 -27.89
C ASP A 83 -2.74 8.71 -27.15
N GLY A 84 -2.16 7.58 -27.58
CA GLY A 84 -0.96 6.95 -27.02
C GLY A 84 -1.19 6.13 -25.76
N ASN A 85 -2.36 6.20 -25.11
CA ASN A 85 -2.59 5.49 -23.85
C ASN A 85 -2.98 4.02 -24.06
N TYR A 86 -3.05 3.27 -22.96
CA TYR A 86 -3.55 1.89 -22.93
C TYR A 86 -4.77 1.78 -22.00
N PRO A 87 -5.79 1.00 -22.37
CA PRO A 87 -6.90 0.72 -21.47
C PRO A 87 -6.42 -0.10 -20.25
N VAL A 88 -7.21 -0.12 -19.17
CA VAL A 88 -6.88 -0.96 -18.01
C VAL A 88 -7.02 -2.42 -18.41
N TYR A 89 -8.13 -2.75 -19.09
CA TYR A 89 -8.38 -4.08 -19.63
C TYR A 89 -8.45 -4.06 -21.15
N LEU A 90 -7.94 -5.12 -21.79
CA LEU A 90 -7.92 -5.27 -23.25
C LEU A 90 -9.29 -5.05 -23.91
N HIS A 91 -10.37 -5.56 -23.30
CA HIS A 91 -11.73 -5.44 -23.85
C HIS A 91 -12.34 -4.03 -23.76
N GLU A 92 -11.67 -3.09 -23.09
CA GLU A 92 -12.07 -1.68 -23.10
C GLU A 92 -11.56 -0.94 -24.34
N TYR A 93 -10.60 -1.51 -25.09
CA TYR A 93 -10.03 -0.88 -26.28
C TYR A 93 -11.10 -0.48 -27.30
N PRO A 94 -11.03 0.74 -27.88
CA PRO A 94 -9.95 1.74 -27.74
C PRO A 94 -10.11 2.72 -26.56
N LEU A 95 -11.09 2.54 -25.68
CA LEU A 95 -11.41 3.47 -24.59
C LEU A 95 -10.45 3.32 -23.41
N CYS A 96 -9.67 4.36 -23.15
CA CYS A 96 -8.75 4.40 -22.01
C CYS A 96 -9.37 5.19 -20.84
N ARG A 97 -10.11 4.50 -19.96
CA ARG A 97 -10.78 5.13 -18.80
C ARG A 97 -9.82 5.65 -17.75
N ASP A 98 -8.73 4.93 -17.53
CA ASP A 98 -7.63 5.41 -16.68
C ASP A 98 -6.61 6.17 -17.54
N ARG A 99 -6.58 7.49 -17.38
CA ARG A 99 -5.64 8.38 -18.09
C ARG A 99 -4.18 8.18 -17.68
N TYR A 100 -3.91 7.51 -16.57
CA TYR A 100 -2.55 7.34 -16.00
C TYR A 100 -2.00 5.91 -16.14
N ASN A 101 -2.78 4.97 -16.66
CA ASN A 101 -2.32 3.59 -16.90
C ASN A 101 -1.08 3.54 -17.81
N GLY A 102 -1.01 4.41 -18.82
CA GLY A 102 0.16 4.58 -19.67
C GLY A 102 1.46 4.90 -18.92
N ALA A 103 1.40 5.68 -17.85
CA ALA A 103 2.55 6.00 -17.02
C ALA A 103 3.10 4.78 -16.26
N GLN A 104 2.23 3.82 -15.91
CA GLN A 104 2.65 2.54 -15.31
C GLN A 104 3.42 1.69 -16.34
N ILE A 105 2.90 1.63 -17.56
CA ILE A 105 3.46 0.83 -18.66
C ILE A 105 4.79 1.40 -19.18
N LEU A 106 4.97 2.73 -19.15
CA LEU A 106 6.21 3.40 -19.56
C LEU A 106 7.46 2.84 -18.87
N VAL A 107 7.36 2.56 -17.57
CA VAL A 107 8.44 1.98 -16.77
C VAL A 107 8.83 0.61 -17.32
N VAL A 108 7.83 -0.22 -17.63
CA VAL A 108 8.05 -1.56 -18.18
C VAL A 108 8.70 -1.48 -19.55
N HIS A 109 8.22 -0.57 -20.42
CA HIS A 109 8.82 -0.33 -21.73
C HIS A 109 10.30 0.05 -21.63
N TYR A 110 10.64 0.93 -20.69
CA TYR A 110 12.01 1.34 -20.47
C TYR A 110 12.91 0.16 -20.11
N TRP A 111 12.51 -0.64 -19.10
CA TRP A 111 13.34 -1.77 -18.66
C TRP A 111 13.48 -2.85 -19.72
N ILE A 112 12.41 -3.13 -20.48
CA ILE A 112 12.48 -4.02 -21.65
C ILE A 112 13.50 -3.49 -22.68
N LEU A 113 13.42 -2.22 -23.06
CA LEU A 113 14.34 -1.65 -24.06
C LEU A 113 15.78 -1.58 -23.55
N LYS A 114 15.99 -1.17 -22.30
CA LYS A 114 17.31 -1.02 -21.68
C LYS A 114 18.03 -2.36 -21.55
N GLN A 115 17.35 -3.40 -21.06
CA GLN A 115 18.00 -4.68 -20.74
C GLN A 115 17.88 -5.71 -21.86
N PHE A 116 16.79 -5.68 -22.64
CA PHE A 116 16.46 -6.72 -23.60
C PHE A 116 16.31 -6.22 -25.03
N GLY A 117 16.56 -4.93 -25.30
CA GLY A 117 16.44 -4.34 -26.64
C GLY A 117 17.26 -5.05 -27.72
N ALA A 118 18.36 -5.73 -27.37
CA ALA A 118 19.17 -6.50 -28.30
C ALA A 118 18.50 -7.80 -28.79
N VAL A 119 17.58 -8.40 -28.01
CA VAL A 119 16.96 -9.69 -28.31
C VAL A 119 15.53 -9.58 -28.87
N LEU A 120 14.93 -8.38 -28.84
CA LEU A 120 13.58 -8.13 -29.38
C LEU A 120 13.51 -8.35 -30.90
N GLY A 121 14.61 -8.09 -31.62
CA GLY A 121 14.58 -7.93 -33.07
C GLY A 121 14.12 -6.53 -33.47
N LYS A 122 14.48 -6.12 -34.69
CA LYS A 122 14.34 -4.72 -35.15
C LYS A 122 12.90 -4.21 -35.10
N GLU A 123 11.96 -4.94 -35.68
CA GLU A 123 10.56 -4.51 -35.80
C GLU A 123 9.89 -4.32 -34.44
N LEU A 124 10.00 -5.31 -33.54
CA LEU A 124 9.36 -5.23 -32.22
C LEU A 124 10.00 -4.13 -31.36
N LYS A 125 11.31 -3.94 -31.48
CA LYS A 125 12.01 -2.84 -30.82
C LYS A 125 11.51 -1.48 -31.31
N GLU A 126 11.35 -1.29 -32.62
CA GLU A 126 10.82 -0.05 -33.22
C GLU A 126 9.37 0.23 -32.78
N LYS A 127 8.51 -0.79 -32.74
CA LYS A 127 7.13 -0.67 -32.22
C LYS A 127 7.11 -0.25 -30.75
N LEU A 128 7.97 -0.85 -29.92
CA LEU A 128 8.07 -0.51 -28.51
C LEU A 128 8.60 0.92 -28.29
N HIS A 129 9.58 1.35 -29.10
CA HIS A 129 10.04 2.75 -29.10
C HIS A 129 8.91 3.72 -29.47
N ALA A 130 8.21 3.49 -30.58
CA ALA A 130 7.11 4.34 -31.02
C ALA A 130 6.01 4.44 -29.96
N SER A 131 5.68 3.31 -29.33
CA SER A 131 4.70 3.28 -28.24
C SER A 131 5.13 4.09 -27.03
N ALA A 132 6.39 3.96 -26.59
CA ALA A 132 6.92 4.76 -25.49
C ALA A 132 6.93 6.26 -25.81
N GLU A 133 7.26 6.64 -27.05
CA GLU A 133 7.22 8.05 -27.48
C GLU A 133 5.82 8.64 -27.46
N ALA A 134 4.82 7.90 -27.97
CA ALA A 134 3.41 8.32 -27.92
C ALA A 134 2.92 8.51 -26.48
N LEU A 135 3.29 7.61 -25.57
CA LEU A 135 2.99 7.73 -24.14
C LEU A 135 3.66 8.96 -23.50
N LEU A 136 4.92 9.24 -23.81
CA LEU A 136 5.63 10.41 -23.26
C LEU A 136 5.06 11.73 -23.79
N GLU A 137 4.62 11.77 -25.04
CA GLU A 137 3.97 12.95 -25.63
C GLU A 137 2.60 13.22 -24.99
N ARG A 138 1.83 12.17 -24.67
CA ARG A 138 0.57 12.32 -23.93
C ARG A 138 0.75 13.08 -22.62
N TYR A 139 1.80 12.77 -21.87
CA TYR A 139 2.10 13.44 -20.59
C TYR A 139 2.85 14.76 -20.79
N ARG A 140 2.73 15.42 -21.95
CA ARG A 140 3.31 16.74 -22.20
C ARG A 140 2.74 17.82 -21.29
N GLU A 141 1.42 17.82 -21.14
CA GLU A 141 0.66 18.87 -20.46
C GLU A 141 0.06 18.41 -19.13
N ASP A 142 -0.49 17.18 -19.06
CA ASP A 142 -1.04 16.60 -17.83
C ASP A 142 -0.03 15.61 -17.23
N LYS A 143 0.68 16.04 -16.17
CA LYS A 143 1.63 15.17 -15.44
C LYS A 143 0.95 14.24 -14.43
N GLY A 144 -0.35 14.42 -14.19
CA GLY A 144 -1.10 13.68 -13.19
C GLY A 144 -0.73 14.02 -11.73
N PRO A 145 -1.17 13.17 -10.77
CA PRO A 145 -0.80 13.29 -9.37
C PRO A 145 0.71 13.18 -9.18
N PHE A 146 1.22 13.70 -8.07
CA PHE A 146 2.65 13.79 -7.79
C PHE A 146 3.45 12.51 -8.07
N HIS A 147 3.03 11.35 -7.56
CA HIS A 147 3.74 10.07 -7.72
C HIS A 147 3.79 9.61 -9.20
N ILE A 148 2.73 9.90 -9.97
CA ILE A 148 2.72 9.69 -11.42
C ILE A 148 3.66 10.67 -12.11
N ALA A 149 3.66 11.94 -11.69
CA ALA A 149 4.54 12.96 -12.26
C ALA A 149 6.03 12.63 -12.05
N VAL A 150 6.42 12.10 -10.88
CA VAL A 150 7.80 11.61 -10.63
C VAL A 150 8.14 10.47 -11.58
N LYS A 151 7.22 9.53 -11.79
CA LYS A 151 7.40 8.40 -12.72
C LYS A 151 7.53 8.85 -14.18
N VAL A 152 6.72 9.83 -14.60
CA VAL A 152 6.82 10.45 -15.92
C VAL A 152 8.14 11.20 -16.08
N ALA A 153 8.55 11.99 -15.09
CA ALA A 153 9.83 12.70 -15.10
C ALA A 153 11.02 11.74 -15.19
N GLY A 154 11.00 10.68 -14.39
CA GLY A 154 12.00 9.60 -14.44
C GLY A 154 12.04 8.92 -15.81
N SER A 155 10.87 8.64 -16.39
CA SER A 155 10.76 8.08 -17.74
C SER A 155 11.33 9.01 -18.80
N LEU A 156 11.04 10.31 -18.77
CA LEU A 156 11.61 11.31 -19.69
C LEU A 156 13.14 11.32 -19.64
N ILE A 157 13.72 11.34 -18.44
CA ILE A 157 15.18 11.31 -18.28
C ILE A 157 15.75 9.99 -18.82
N ALA A 158 15.16 8.88 -18.41
CA ALA A 158 15.65 7.55 -18.72
C ALA A 158 15.58 7.23 -20.22
N PHE A 159 14.47 7.57 -20.88
CA PHE A 159 14.31 7.47 -22.33
C PHE A 159 15.15 8.52 -23.08
N GLY A 160 15.25 9.75 -22.57
CA GLY A 160 16.11 10.78 -23.14
C GLY A 160 17.56 10.30 -23.27
N ARG A 161 18.09 9.66 -22.22
CA ARG A 161 19.43 9.02 -22.22
C ARG A 161 19.49 7.82 -23.17
N LEU A 162 18.53 6.90 -23.08
CA LEU A 162 18.51 5.67 -23.88
C LEU A 162 18.42 5.95 -25.39
N LEU A 163 17.65 6.96 -25.78
CA LEU A 163 17.40 7.36 -27.17
C LEU A 163 18.29 8.51 -27.64
N LYS A 164 19.16 9.03 -26.77
CA LYS A 164 20.02 10.20 -27.02
C LYS A 164 19.22 11.45 -27.44
N LYS A 165 18.04 11.65 -26.84
CA LYS A 165 17.16 12.80 -27.04
C LYS A 165 17.32 13.81 -25.89
N ARG A 166 18.25 14.75 -26.06
CA ARG A 166 18.64 15.73 -25.02
C ARG A 166 17.46 16.58 -24.51
N GLU A 167 16.58 17.03 -25.39
CA GLU A 167 15.39 17.83 -25.00
C GLU A 167 14.49 17.08 -24.02
N MET A 168 14.30 15.78 -24.23
CA MET A 168 13.50 14.92 -23.36
C MET A 168 14.16 14.78 -21.98
N GLU A 169 15.47 14.59 -21.96
CA GLU A 169 16.24 14.51 -20.72
C GLU A 169 16.20 15.85 -19.95
N GLU A 170 16.39 16.98 -20.61
CA GLU A 170 16.33 18.31 -19.98
C GLU A 170 14.94 18.62 -19.41
N ARG A 171 13.88 18.29 -20.16
CA ARG A 171 12.49 18.40 -19.69
C ARG A 171 12.24 17.53 -18.45
N GLY A 172 12.68 16.28 -18.49
CA GLY A 172 12.54 15.35 -17.37
C GLY A 172 13.27 15.82 -16.12
N ASN A 173 14.52 16.30 -16.25
CA ASN A 173 15.28 16.87 -15.13
C ASN A 173 14.59 18.11 -14.54
N SER A 174 14.08 18.99 -15.39
CA SER A 174 13.41 20.22 -14.94
C SER A 174 12.13 19.90 -14.18
N LEU A 175 11.34 18.95 -14.66
CA LEU A 175 10.13 18.47 -13.98
C LEU A 175 10.47 17.79 -12.66
N LEU A 176 11.49 16.91 -12.64
CA LEU A 176 11.89 16.20 -11.45
C LEU A 176 12.40 17.16 -10.36
N GLU A 177 13.15 18.20 -10.74
CA GLU A 177 13.61 19.22 -9.79
C GLU A 177 12.45 20.02 -9.18
N SER A 178 11.48 20.44 -10.00
CA SER A 178 10.28 21.12 -9.50
C SER A 178 9.46 20.24 -8.54
N LEU A 179 9.33 18.94 -8.83
CA LEU A 179 8.65 17.99 -7.93
C LEU A 179 9.45 17.75 -6.64
N ARG A 180 10.78 17.78 -6.73
CA ARG A 180 11.65 17.68 -5.55
C ARG A 180 11.39 18.85 -4.60
N GLU A 181 11.30 20.07 -5.12
CA GLU A 181 10.97 21.27 -4.35
C GLU A 181 9.59 21.16 -3.67
N GLU A 182 8.55 20.76 -4.42
CA GLU A 182 7.20 20.51 -3.89
C GLU A 182 7.20 19.46 -2.76
N SER A 183 8.08 18.45 -2.83
CA SER A 183 8.15 17.40 -1.81
C SER A 183 8.71 17.84 -0.44
N PHE A 184 9.25 19.05 -0.34
CA PHE A 184 9.71 19.64 0.93
C PHE A 184 8.61 20.43 1.65
N GLU A 185 7.41 20.55 1.07
CA GLU A 185 6.29 21.21 1.74
C GLU A 185 5.95 20.52 3.07
N GLU A 186 5.66 21.30 4.10
CA GLU A 186 5.41 20.81 5.47
C GLU A 186 4.26 19.79 5.54
N ASN A 187 3.26 19.93 4.66
CA ASN A 187 2.06 19.09 4.60
C ASN A 187 2.13 18.03 3.49
N PHE A 188 3.30 17.77 2.94
CA PHE A 188 3.45 16.90 1.78
C PHE A 188 3.04 15.45 2.10
N GLY A 189 1.92 15.02 1.53
CA GLY A 189 1.26 13.79 1.95
C GLY A 189 1.58 12.52 1.16
N THR A 190 2.20 12.65 -0.02
CA THR A 190 2.32 11.53 -0.97
C THR A 190 3.19 10.40 -0.41
N TRP A 191 4.18 10.72 0.42
CA TRP A 191 5.10 9.75 1.06
C TRP A 191 4.45 8.87 2.11
N TYR A 192 3.27 9.23 2.59
CA TYR A 192 2.56 8.48 3.63
C TYR A 192 1.51 7.52 3.06
N SER A 193 1.67 7.17 1.78
CA SER A 193 0.95 6.10 1.09
C SER A 193 2.00 5.10 0.57
N PRO A 194 1.98 3.83 1.02
CA PRO A 194 2.92 2.82 0.55
C PRO A 194 2.90 2.69 -0.98
N THR A 195 1.71 2.60 -1.57
CA THR A 195 1.53 2.51 -3.03
C THR A 195 2.15 3.71 -3.75
N HIS A 196 1.82 4.95 -3.35
CA HIS A 196 2.34 6.13 -4.05
C HIS A 196 3.87 6.27 -3.87
N SER A 197 4.38 5.89 -2.70
CA SER A 197 5.82 5.92 -2.42
C SER A 197 6.57 4.93 -3.29
N ALA A 198 6.06 3.71 -3.42
CA ALA A 198 6.63 2.72 -4.32
C ALA A 198 6.63 3.20 -5.77
N GLU A 199 5.54 3.83 -6.22
CA GLU A 199 5.43 4.36 -7.57
C GLU A 199 6.42 5.49 -7.87
N ALA A 200 6.67 6.38 -6.91
CA ALA A 200 7.71 7.40 -7.04
C ALA A 200 9.11 6.77 -7.05
N LEU A 201 9.35 5.80 -6.18
CA LEU A 201 10.62 5.06 -6.11
C LEU A 201 10.94 4.32 -7.42
N VAL A 202 9.93 3.72 -8.07
CA VAL A 202 10.08 3.15 -9.42
C VAL A 202 10.59 4.18 -10.42
N GLY A 203 10.05 5.40 -10.41
CA GLY A 203 10.50 6.48 -11.29
C GLY A 203 11.95 6.90 -11.01
N LEU A 204 12.31 7.01 -9.73
CA LEU A 204 13.65 7.44 -9.29
C LEU A 204 14.72 6.39 -9.61
N THR A 205 14.42 5.10 -9.44
CA THR A 205 15.36 3.99 -9.74
C THR A 205 15.63 3.80 -11.24
N MET A 206 14.83 4.39 -12.12
CA MET A 206 15.17 4.48 -13.55
C MET A 206 16.29 5.50 -13.84
N VAL A 207 16.47 6.47 -12.95
CA VAL A 207 17.36 7.62 -13.13
C VAL A 207 18.64 7.52 -12.31
N TYR A 208 18.51 7.04 -11.08
CA TYR A 208 19.57 6.98 -10.08
C TYR A 208 19.89 5.54 -9.74
N ASP A 209 21.17 5.17 -9.83
CA ASP A 209 21.65 3.86 -9.38
C ASP A 209 21.61 3.71 -7.85
N GLN A 210 21.66 4.84 -7.13
CA GLN A 210 21.52 4.93 -5.68
C GLN A 210 20.59 6.09 -5.34
N VAL A 211 19.36 5.79 -4.89
CA VAL A 211 18.41 6.84 -4.50
C VAL A 211 18.87 7.51 -3.21
N SER A 212 19.51 6.76 -2.31
CA SER A 212 20.05 7.27 -1.04
C SER A 212 21.13 8.34 -1.20
N ALA A 213 21.88 8.31 -2.31
CA ALA A 213 22.93 9.27 -2.64
C ALA A 213 22.48 10.32 -3.68
N SER A 214 21.22 10.31 -4.08
CA SER A 214 20.66 11.23 -5.08
C SER A 214 20.17 12.54 -4.44
N PRO A 215 19.76 13.54 -5.25
CA PRO A 215 19.03 14.72 -4.73
C PRO A 215 17.73 14.38 -3.97
N TRP A 216 17.23 13.15 -4.10
CA TRP A 216 16.05 12.62 -3.43
C TRP A 216 16.37 11.81 -2.16
N SER A 217 17.55 11.99 -1.57
CA SER A 217 17.95 11.31 -0.34
C SER A 217 16.98 11.56 0.83
N HIS A 218 16.33 12.73 0.90
CA HIS A 218 15.31 13.02 1.91
C HIS A 218 14.06 12.14 1.78
N PHE A 219 13.67 11.80 0.55
CA PHE A 219 12.61 10.84 0.29
C PHE A 219 13.03 9.45 0.75
N TRP A 220 14.25 9.02 0.40
CA TRP A 220 14.83 7.75 0.86
C TRP A 220 14.86 7.62 2.39
N GLU A 221 15.33 8.67 3.09
CA GLU A 221 15.31 8.73 4.55
C GLU A 221 13.89 8.61 5.11
N THR A 222 12.91 9.22 4.43
CA THR A 222 11.50 9.12 4.83
C THR A 222 11.02 7.69 4.71
N LEU A 223 11.27 7.00 3.59
CA LEU A 223 10.89 5.58 3.44
C LEU A 223 11.50 4.71 4.54
N THR A 224 12.78 4.94 4.84
CA THR A 224 13.52 4.19 5.87
C THR A 224 12.92 4.38 7.26
N LYS A 225 12.54 5.62 7.60
CA LYS A 225 11.91 5.95 8.90
C LYS A 225 10.52 5.33 9.04
N LEU A 226 9.80 5.09 7.94
CA LEU A 226 8.44 4.53 7.95
C LEU A 226 8.39 3.00 7.84
N TRP A 227 9.54 2.33 7.70
CA TRP A 227 9.66 0.87 7.69
C TRP A 227 9.71 0.31 9.10
N PHE A 228 8.93 -0.73 9.39
CA PHE A 228 9.05 -1.52 10.60
C PHE A 228 9.83 -2.81 10.31
N PRO A 229 11.11 -2.91 10.71
CA PRO A 229 12.01 -3.95 10.24
C PRO A 229 11.62 -5.36 10.68
N LYS A 230 11.10 -5.51 11.90
CA LYS A 230 10.78 -6.81 12.48
C LYS A 230 9.69 -7.53 11.68
N ALA A 231 8.58 -6.83 11.41
CA ALA A 231 7.48 -7.36 10.62
C ALA A 231 7.65 -7.16 9.11
N ARG A 232 8.63 -6.37 8.68
CA ARG A 232 8.88 -6.02 7.27
C ARG A 232 7.66 -5.41 6.58
N CYS A 233 7.12 -4.36 7.18
CA CYS A 233 6.00 -3.62 6.59
C CYS A 233 6.05 -2.12 6.90
N TYR A 234 5.18 -1.37 6.21
CA TYR A 234 4.95 0.05 6.47
C TYR A 234 4.28 0.30 7.84
N ALA A 235 4.88 1.17 8.66
CA ALA A 235 4.40 1.60 9.98
C ALA A 235 4.05 3.09 10.09
N GLY A 236 4.15 3.84 9.00
CA GLY A 236 3.80 5.25 8.96
C GLY A 236 2.30 5.56 9.10
N PRO A 237 1.92 6.84 8.98
CA PRO A 237 0.53 7.30 8.96
C PRO A 237 -0.32 6.50 7.98
N ALA A 238 -1.48 6.02 8.44
CA ALA A 238 -2.35 5.15 7.68
C ALA A 238 -3.42 5.95 6.94
N LEU A 239 -3.10 6.49 5.75
CA LEU A 239 -4.07 7.18 4.87
C LEU A 239 -4.71 6.27 3.82
N LYS A 240 -3.93 5.32 3.29
CA LYS A 240 -4.30 4.40 2.21
C LYS A 240 -3.77 3.00 2.50
N VAL A 241 -3.81 2.61 3.77
CA VAL A 241 -3.36 1.28 4.18
C VAL A 241 -4.55 0.35 4.12
N LEU A 242 -4.46 -0.67 3.28
CA LEU A 242 -5.49 -1.67 3.07
C LEU A 242 -5.13 -2.99 3.79
N GLN A 243 -6.11 -3.88 3.88
CA GLN A 243 -5.98 -5.18 4.55
C GLN A 243 -6.40 -6.29 3.60
N SER A 244 -5.52 -7.27 3.39
CA SER A 244 -5.80 -8.51 2.66
C SER A 244 -5.88 -9.66 3.65
N ARG A 245 -7.05 -10.29 3.72
CA ARG A 245 -7.38 -11.34 4.70
C ARG A 245 -6.98 -10.91 6.12
N PHE A 246 -6.09 -11.66 6.75
CA PHE A 246 -5.63 -11.47 8.13
C PHE A 246 -4.44 -10.50 8.26
N GLU A 247 -3.89 -9.95 7.17
CA GLU A 247 -2.66 -9.14 7.20
C GLU A 247 -2.81 -7.83 6.41
N PRO A 248 -1.94 -6.83 6.65
CA PRO A 248 -1.86 -5.66 5.77
C PRO A 248 -1.69 -6.10 4.31
N GLU A 249 -2.35 -5.41 3.38
CA GLU A 249 -2.23 -5.72 1.96
C GLU A 249 -0.77 -5.49 1.50
N PRO A 250 -0.10 -6.50 0.92
CA PRO A 250 1.25 -6.32 0.41
C PRO A 250 1.25 -5.40 -0.81
N THR A 251 2.27 -4.56 -0.89
CA THR A 251 2.44 -3.58 -1.97
C THR A 251 3.84 -3.65 -2.55
N LEU A 252 4.06 -2.97 -3.68
CA LEU A 252 5.40 -2.79 -4.24
C LEU A 252 6.38 -2.11 -3.26
N TYR A 253 5.87 -1.33 -2.29
CA TYR A 253 6.71 -0.73 -1.24
C TYR A 253 7.37 -1.83 -0.39
N ASP A 254 6.63 -2.86 -0.03
CA ASP A 254 7.13 -3.98 0.78
C ASP A 254 8.15 -4.82 0.00
N LEU A 255 7.99 -4.93 -1.34
CA LEU A 255 8.98 -5.57 -2.20
C LEU A 255 10.26 -4.75 -2.34
N PHE A 256 10.19 -3.43 -2.48
CA PHE A 256 11.41 -2.61 -2.49
C PHE A 256 12.11 -2.61 -1.14
N LEU A 257 11.39 -2.31 -0.06
CA LEU A 257 12.02 -2.18 1.24
C LEU A 257 12.43 -3.53 1.83
N GLY A 258 11.74 -4.61 1.46
CA GLY A 258 12.18 -5.96 1.77
C GLY A 258 13.54 -6.27 1.12
N ASP A 259 13.72 -5.94 -0.16
CA ASP A 259 15.02 -6.12 -0.85
C ASP A 259 16.13 -5.31 -0.15
N PHE A 260 15.86 -4.04 0.14
CA PHE A 260 16.83 -3.14 0.76
C PHE A 260 17.09 -3.42 2.25
N SER A 261 16.22 -4.16 2.94
CA SER A 261 16.42 -4.62 4.32
C SER A 261 16.86 -6.08 4.43
N GLY A 262 17.00 -6.81 3.32
CA GLY A 262 17.51 -8.18 3.32
C GLY A 262 16.46 -9.28 3.49
N GLY A 263 15.19 -9.01 3.19
CA GLY A 263 14.18 -10.05 2.98
C GLY A 263 12.75 -9.54 3.02
N TYR A 264 11.80 -10.40 2.64
CA TYR A 264 10.38 -10.06 2.46
C TYR A 264 9.49 -10.58 3.59
N PRO A 265 8.29 -10.01 3.82
CA PRO A 265 7.27 -10.65 4.63
C PRO A 265 6.74 -11.91 3.91
N TYR A 266 6.39 -12.95 4.66
CA TYR A 266 6.00 -14.25 4.13
C TYR A 266 4.72 -14.17 3.30
N HIS A 267 3.77 -13.31 3.68
CA HIS A 267 2.55 -13.10 2.90
C HIS A 267 2.83 -12.53 1.51
N ALA A 268 4.00 -11.94 1.25
CA ALA A 268 4.33 -11.45 -0.08
C ALA A 268 4.43 -12.60 -1.10
N PHE A 269 4.62 -13.84 -0.61
CA PHE A 269 4.69 -15.05 -1.42
C PHE A 269 3.33 -15.75 -1.63
N PHE A 270 2.23 -15.22 -1.06
CA PHE A 270 0.90 -15.75 -1.35
C PHE A 270 0.45 -15.35 -2.76
N ASP A 271 -0.01 -16.33 -3.54
CA ASP A 271 -0.37 -16.14 -4.95
C ASP A 271 -1.36 -14.98 -5.12
N HIS A 272 -0.88 -13.91 -5.74
CA HIS A 272 -1.68 -12.72 -6.02
C HIS A 272 -1.02 -11.92 -7.16
N PRO A 273 -1.80 -11.32 -8.09
CA PRO A 273 -1.24 -10.62 -9.25
C PRO A 273 -0.31 -9.44 -8.94
N PHE A 274 -0.37 -8.88 -7.73
CA PHE A 274 0.56 -7.82 -7.31
C PHE A 274 2.03 -8.29 -7.39
N GLN A 275 2.30 -9.59 -7.25
CA GLN A 275 3.63 -10.18 -7.33
C GLN A 275 4.31 -9.93 -8.68
N LEU A 276 3.53 -9.73 -9.76
CA LEU A 276 4.07 -9.31 -11.06
C LEU A 276 4.86 -8.00 -10.97
N GLN A 277 4.54 -7.12 -10.03
CA GLN A 277 5.27 -5.87 -9.80
C GLN A 277 6.70 -6.11 -9.27
N GLY A 278 7.00 -7.30 -8.73
CA GLY A 278 8.37 -7.71 -8.39
C GLY A 278 9.33 -7.64 -9.59
N ALA A 279 8.81 -7.73 -10.81
CA ALA A 279 9.59 -7.54 -12.04
C ALA A 279 10.17 -6.12 -12.19
N LEU A 280 9.70 -5.14 -11.42
CA LEU A 280 10.20 -3.76 -11.39
C LEU A 280 11.31 -3.54 -10.35
N VAL A 281 11.55 -4.49 -9.44
CA VAL A 281 12.62 -4.38 -8.45
C VAL A 281 13.93 -4.83 -9.10
N HIS A 282 14.90 -3.94 -9.16
CA HIS A 282 16.21 -4.17 -9.77
C HIS A 282 17.30 -4.12 -8.72
N ASP A 283 18.42 -4.79 -9.00
CA ASP A 283 19.61 -4.76 -8.15
C ASP A 283 20.00 -3.31 -7.87
N SER A 284 20.01 -2.94 -6.59
CA SER A 284 20.53 -1.68 -6.10
C SER A 284 21.58 -1.96 -5.03
N VAL A 285 22.54 -1.05 -4.92
CA VAL A 285 23.49 -1.04 -3.80
C VAL A 285 22.93 -0.27 -2.60
N ASP A 286 21.76 0.35 -2.73
CA ASP A 286 21.05 0.98 -1.62
C ASP A 286 20.75 -0.05 -0.51
N LYS A 287 20.96 0.37 0.74
CA LYS A 287 20.61 -0.39 1.95
C LYS A 287 19.89 0.52 2.92
N LEU A 288 18.91 -0.02 3.64
CA LEU A 288 18.16 0.75 4.63
C LEU A 288 19.00 1.01 5.88
N ALA A 289 19.25 2.28 6.17
CA ALA A 289 19.88 2.75 7.40
C ALA A 289 18.81 2.94 8.49
N LEU A 290 18.46 1.83 9.17
CA LEU A 290 17.35 1.81 10.12
C LEU A 290 17.64 2.70 11.34
N PRO A 291 16.65 3.48 11.83
CA PRO A 291 16.83 4.30 13.02
C PRO A 291 16.96 3.44 14.28
N GLU A 292 17.77 3.91 15.23
CA GLU A 292 17.87 3.33 16.58
C GLU A 292 16.51 3.35 17.30
N LYS A 293 16.26 2.36 18.17
CA LYS A 293 15.00 2.20 18.91
C LYS A 293 15.19 2.59 20.39
N PRO A 294 14.20 3.24 21.04
CA PRO A 294 12.91 3.67 20.48
C PRO A 294 13.03 4.80 19.47
N PHE A 295 12.20 4.78 18.42
CA PHE A 295 12.18 5.80 17.38
C PHE A 295 10.82 6.49 17.31
N GLU A 296 10.83 7.82 17.21
CA GLU A 296 9.63 8.63 17.06
C GLU A 296 9.71 9.58 15.87
N LYS A 297 8.56 9.76 15.22
CA LYS A 297 8.39 10.76 14.17
C LYS A 297 7.00 11.38 14.29
N THR A 298 6.97 12.70 14.21
CA THR A 298 5.74 13.49 14.12
C THR A 298 5.66 14.20 12.78
N GLY A 299 4.47 14.67 12.44
CA GLY A 299 4.26 15.54 11.29
C GLY A 299 2.82 15.99 11.16
N ILE A 300 2.57 16.76 10.10
CA ILE A 300 1.24 17.23 9.73
C ILE A 300 0.90 16.67 8.35
N LEU A 301 -0.32 16.16 8.21
CA LEU A 301 -0.80 15.52 6.98
C LEU A 301 -2.21 15.99 6.68
N ALA A 302 -2.38 16.77 5.62
CA ALA A 302 -3.66 17.41 5.29
C ALA A 302 -4.25 18.21 6.48
N GLY A 303 -3.40 18.88 7.26
CA GLY A 303 -3.82 19.64 8.45
C GLY A 303 -4.06 18.82 9.72
N HIS A 304 -3.83 17.51 9.67
CA HIS A 304 -3.96 16.60 10.81
C HIS A 304 -2.59 16.28 11.40
N GLN A 305 -2.42 16.46 12.71
CA GLN A 305 -1.21 16.00 13.39
C GLN A 305 -1.17 14.47 13.41
N TRP A 306 0.04 13.92 13.33
CA TRP A 306 0.25 12.50 13.53
C TRP A 306 1.53 12.26 14.31
N LEU A 307 1.55 11.12 14.99
CA LEU A 307 2.71 10.59 15.70
C LEU A 307 2.87 9.12 15.33
N MET A 308 4.11 8.72 15.10
CA MET A 308 4.52 7.33 14.99
C MET A 308 5.60 7.07 16.03
N HIS A 309 5.50 5.93 16.68
CA HIS A 309 6.46 5.44 17.65
C HIS A 309 6.78 3.97 17.30
N GLN A 310 8.06 3.63 17.32
CA GLN A 310 8.54 2.29 17.02
C GLN A 310 9.50 1.80 18.10
N GLU A 311 9.24 0.60 18.59
CA GLU A 311 10.13 -0.21 19.41
C GLU A 311 10.68 -1.37 18.56
N GLU A 312 11.49 -2.24 19.18
CA GLU A 312 11.94 -3.48 18.53
C GLU A 312 10.77 -4.42 18.22
N GLU A 313 9.83 -4.54 19.17
CA GLU A 313 8.77 -5.56 19.15
C GLU A 313 7.47 -5.09 18.49
N PHE A 314 7.23 -3.78 18.46
CA PHE A 314 6.00 -3.21 17.93
C PHE A 314 6.22 -1.81 17.37
N ALA A 315 5.26 -1.36 16.58
CA ALA A 315 5.16 0.02 16.13
C ALA A 315 3.71 0.49 16.20
N TRP A 316 3.47 1.74 16.57
CA TRP A 316 2.14 2.33 16.45
C TRP A 316 2.17 3.72 15.85
N THR A 317 1.05 4.09 15.22
CA THR A 317 0.78 5.44 14.73
C THR A 317 -0.59 5.90 15.18
N ALA A 318 -0.70 7.18 15.52
CA ALA A 318 -1.95 7.87 15.82
C ALA A 318 -2.06 9.11 14.92
N MET A 319 -3.27 9.40 14.45
CA MET A 319 -3.58 10.52 13.56
C MET A 319 -4.80 11.27 14.06
N GLU A 320 -4.69 12.59 14.18
CA GLU A 320 -5.83 13.45 14.45
C GLU A 320 -6.83 13.42 13.29
N ALA A 321 -8.10 13.63 13.59
CA ALA A 321 -9.11 13.93 12.59
C ALA A 321 -9.95 15.13 13.05
N LYS A 322 -9.97 16.18 12.24
CA LYS A 322 -10.78 17.38 12.45
C LYS A 322 -11.88 17.39 11.40
N GLY A 323 -13.07 16.91 11.75
CA GLY A 323 -14.20 16.79 10.82
C GLY A 323 -14.21 15.48 10.04
N SER A 324 -14.95 15.45 8.94
CA SER A 324 -15.15 14.24 8.14
C SER A 324 -13.93 13.92 7.28
N VAL A 325 -13.42 12.70 7.41
CA VAL A 325 -12.40 12.15 6.50
C VAL A 325 -12.98 12.15 5.07
N PRO A 326 -12.22 12.65 4.06
CA PRO A 326 -12.66 12.64 2.67
C PRO A 326 -13.09 11.23 2.22
N PRO A 327 -14.21 11.08 1.50
CA PRO A 327 -14.76 9.76 1.12
C PRO A 327 -13.75 8.80 0.50
N GLU A 328 -12.83 9.31 -0.31
CA GLU A 328 -11.77 8.58 -1.00
C GLU A 328 -10.69 8.01 -0.08
N LEU A 329 -10.51 8.59 1.11
CA LEU A 329 -9.55 8.11 2.13
C LEU A 329 -10.21 7.21 3.16
N LYS A 330 -11.53 7.27 3.33
CA LYS A 330 -12.26 6.56 4.42
C LYS A 330 -11.89 5.09 4.57
N LYS A 331 -11.67 4.38 3.46
CA LYS A 331 -11.32 2.95 3.49
C LYS A 331 -9.90 2.67 3.98
N GLY A 332 -8.93 3.56 3.74
CA GLY A 332 -7.53 3.32 4.13
C GLY A 332 -7.07 4.20 5.30
N TYR A 333 -7.95 5.06 5.81
CA TYR A 333 -7.66 6.00 6.88
C TYR A 333 -7.86 5.35 8.25
N HIS A 334 -6.80 5.23 9.06
CA HIS A 334 -6.87 4.73 10.43
C HIS A 334 -6.48 5.84 11.43
N HIS A 335 -7.35 6.11 12.40
CA HIS A 335 -7.06 7.07 13.48
C HIS A 335 -5.95 6.59 14.41
N PHE A 336 -5.84 5.27 14.56
CA PHE A 336 -4.79 4.60 15.31
C PHE A 336 -4.48 3.27 14.62
N ARG A 337 -3.21 2.87 14.61
CA ARG A 337 -2.77 1.57 14.13
C ARG A 337 -1.57 1.10 14.96
N LEU A 338 -1.67 -0.08 15.55
CA LEU A 338 -0.58 -0.80 16.20
C LEU A 338 -0.22 -2.02 15.36
N LEU A 339 1.08 -2.29 15.21
CA LEU A 339 1.68 -3.38 14.46
C LEU A 339 2.64 -4.15 15.36
N TRP A 340 2.62 -5.48 15.23
CA TRP A 340 3.57 -6.38 15.88
C TRP A 340 3.68 -7.68 15.07
N GLY A 341 4.52 -8.60 15.54
CA GLY A 341 4.80 -9.87 14.87
C GLY A 341 6.18 -9.84 14.23
N ASP A 342 6.34 -10.62 13.16
CA ASP A 342 7.62 -10.78 12.47
C ASP A 342 7.41 -10.98 10.96
N GLN A 343 8.49 -11.31 10.25
CA GLN A 343 8.44 -11.61 8.81
C GLN A 343 7.46 -12.73 8.44
N ASN A 344 7.11 -13.64 9.35
CA ASN A 344 6.24 -14.78 9.05
C ASN A 344 4.77 -14.41 9.19
N LYS A 345 4.45 -13.51 10.14
CA LYS A 345 3.10 -13.05 10.39
C LYS A 345 3.07 -11.63 10.90
N ILE A 346 2.37 -10.77 10.17
CA ILE A 346 2.14 -9.39 10.58
C ILE A 346 0.76 -9.27 11.22
N HIS A 347 0.73 -8.73 12.43
CA HIS A 347 -0.52 -8.47 13.14
C HIS A 347 -0.81 -6.99 13.23
N SER A 348 -2.09 -6.64 13.36
CA SER A 348 -2.49 -5.24 13.49
C SER A 348 -3.77 -5.02 14.28
N LEU A 349 -3.74 -3.98 15.12
CA LEU A 349 -4.90 -3.40 15.80
C LEU A 349 -5.12 -2.01 15.22
N SER A 350 -6.28 -1.74 14.61
CA SER A 350 -6.59 -0.44 13.99
C SER A 350 -7.88 0.17 14.53
N CYS A 351 -7.87 1.49 14.74
CA CYS A 351 -9.08 2.28 15.00
C CYS A 351 -9.57 2.88 13.68
N GLN A 352 -10.73 2.44 13.21
CA GLN A 352 -11.27 2.84 11.91
C GLN A 352 -12.80 2.92 11.93
N GLY A 353 -13.35 3.87 11.17
CA GLY A 353 -14.80 4.02 11.03
C GLY A 353 -15.45 4.60 12.29
N GLY A 354 -16.70 4.22 12.53
CA GLY A 354 -17.52 4.86 13.56
C GLY A 354 -18.03 6.25 13.15
N ARG A 355 -18.59 6.98 14.12
CA ARG A 355 -19.23 8.29 13.96
C ARG A 355 -18.47 9.37 14.76
N ILE A 356 -17.17 9.37 14.57
CA ILE A 356 -16.25 10.29 15.23
C ILE A 356 -16.30 11.64 14.52
N SER A 357 -16.62 12.71 15.24
CA SER A 357 -16.59 14.08 14.71
C SER A 357 -15.21 14.73 14.85
N ARG A 358 -14.47 14.34 15.88
CA ARG A 358 -13.10 14.76 16.15
C ARG A 358 -12.33 13.63 16.82
N PHE A 359 -11.09 13.42 16.40
CA PHE A 359 -10.17 12.47 16.99
C PHE A 359 -8.86 13.16 17.35
N GLU A 360 -8.40 12.96 18.58
CA GLU A 360 -7.16 13.52 19.12
C GLU A 360 -6.38 12.41 19.83
N PHE A 361 -5.10 12.65 20.09
CA PHE A 361 -4.28 11.70 20.83
C PHE A 361 -3.25 12.41 21.71
N GLU A 362 -2.85 11.74 22.77
CA GLU A 362 -1.79 12.16 23.69
C GLU A 362 -0.87 10.97 23.95
N LYS A 363 0.42 11.12 23.65
CA LYS A 363 1.42 10.11 24.02
C LYS A 363 1.61 10.12 25.53
N VAL A 364 1.62 8.94 26.13
CA VAL A 364 1.83 8.75 27.57
C VAL A 364 2.87 7.66 27.80
N GLU A 365 3.37 7.55 29.03
CA GLU A 365 4.28 6.46 29.39
C GLU A 365 3.60 5.10 29.14
N GLY A 366 4.29 4.22 28.40
CA GLY A 366 3.78 2.88 28.05
C GLY A 366 2.61 2.85 27.05
N GLY A 367 2.32 3.95 26.34
CA GLY A 367 1.34 3.90 25.24
C GLY A 367 0.77 5.25 24.79
N VAL A 368 -0.52 5.27 24.50
CA VAL A 368 -1.23 6.43 23.96
C VAL A 368 -2.65 6.53 24.52
N ASP A 369 -3.08 7.74 24.82
CA ASP A 369 -4.48 8.07 25.09
C ASP A 369 -5.10 8.63 23.81
N LEU A 370 -6.23 8.04 23.40
CA LEU A 370 -6.97 8.43 22.20
C LEU A 370 -8.28 9.10 22.63
N VAL A 371 -8.57 10.29 22.16
CA VAL A 371 -9.77 11.05 22.56
C VAL A 371 -10.69 11.19 21.35
N ALA A 372 -11.81 10.48 21.37
CA ALA A 372 -12.84 10.53 20.33
C ALA A 372 -14.01 11.39 20.79
N THR A 373 -14.40 12.38 19.99
CA THR A 373 -15.60 13.19 20.19
C THR A 373 -16.73 12.65 19.31
N PHE A 374 -17.90 12.43 19.90
CA PHE A 374 -19.13 12.03 19.18
C PHE A 374 -20.01 13.28 18.95
N GLY A 375 -20.65 13.36 17.77
CA GLY A 375 -21.48 14.52 17.37
C GLY A 375 -22.81 14.66 18.11
N GLU A 376 -23.69 15.61 17.77
CA GLU A 376 -24.87 15.95 18.59
C GLU A 376 -25.95 14.85 18.71
N ASP A 377 -26.20 14.06 17.65
CA ASP A 377 -27.33 13.12 17.66
C ASP A 377 -26.95 11.71 17.19
N PRO A 378 -27.15 10.66 18.02
CA PRO A 378 -27.05 9.29 17.57
C PRO A 378 -28.28 8.93 16.74
N GLU A 379 -28.19 8.98 15.40
CA GLU A 379 -29.25 8.38 14.57
C GLU A 379 -29.29 6.86 14.85
N PHE A 380 -30.25 6.40 15.65
CA PHE A 380 -30.42 4.99 16.04
C PHE A 380 -31.07 4.10 14.95
N ALA A 381 -31.19 4.57 13.71
CA ALA A 381 -31.85 3.84 12.63
C ALA A 381 -30.98 2.71 12.04
N GLY A 382 -30.75 1.63 12.80
CA GLY A 382 -30.04 0.41 12.39
C GLY A 382 -28.94 -0.01 13.38
N ARG A 383 -28.61 -1.31 13.45
CA ARG A 383 -27.56 -1.84 14.35
C ARG A 383 -26.18 -1.22 14.08
N ASP A 384 -25.78 -1.17 12.81
CA ASP A 384 -24.47 -0.64 12.39
C ASP A 384 -24.40 0.89 12.53
N LYS A 385 -25.56 1.56 12.55
CA LYS A 385 -25.64 3.01 12.74
C LYS A 385 -25.41 3.44 14.19
N ALA A 386 -25.42 2.53 15.16
CA ALA A 386 -25.25 2.88 16.56
C ALA A 386 -23.79 2.78 17.06
N GLU A 387 -22.85 2.33 16.22
CA GLU A 387 -21.45 2.19 16.58
C GLU A 387 -20.71 3.53 16.40
N GLU A 388 -20.23 4.09 17.51
CA GLU A 388 -19.57 5.40 17.50
C GLU A 388 -18.06 5.28 17.27
N LEU A 389 -17.44 4.23 17.80
CA LEU A 389 -15.99 3.99 17.77
C LEU A 389 -15.72 2.49 17.58
N CYS A 390 -14.81 2.13 16.68
CA CYS A 390 -14.49 0.75 16.37
C CYS A 390 -12.99 0.52 16.30
N PHE A 391 -12.53 -0.53 16.98
CA PHE A 391 -11.21 -1.11 16.80
C PHE A 391 -11.34 -2.48 16.14
N TYR A 392 -10.36 -2.84 15.31
CA TYR A 392 -10.28 -4.11 14.61
C TYR A 392 -8.92 -4.74 14.86
N VAL A 393 -8.89 -6.02 15.19
CA VAL A 393 -7.67 -6.80 15.34
C VAL A 393 -7.78 -8.11 14.60
N ASP A 394 -6.74 -8.48 13.86
CA ASP A 394 -6.76 -9.70 13.05
C ASP A 394 -7.00 -10.94 13.90
N ARG A 395 -7.86 -11.83 13.41
CA ARG A 395 -8.17 -13.11 14.05
C ARG A 395 -7.09 -14.11 13.70
N HIS A 396 -6.47 -14.70 14.71
CA HIS A 396 -5.55 -15.82 14.53
C HIS A 396 -5.57 -16.74 15.75
N GLU A 397 -5.03 -17.93 15.57
CA GLU A 397 -4.91 -18.92 16.65
C GLU A 397 -4.01 -18.37 17.78
N GLY A 398 -4.46 -18.50 19.02
CA GLY A 398 -3.73 -17.99 20.19
C GLY A 398 -3.99 -16.51 20.52
N PHE A 399 -4.80 -15.80 19.72
CA PHE A 399 -5.26 -14.45 20.09
C PHE A 399 -6.55 -14.50 20.89
N GLU A 400 -6.55 -13.84 22.05
CA GLU A 400 -7.69 -13.79 22.95
C GLU A 400 -7.88 -12.37 23.51
N ILE A 401 -9.16 -11.99 23.66
CA ILE A 401 -9.57 -10.73 24.27
C ILE A 401 -10.29 -11.06 25.57
N PHE A 402 -9.85 -10.44 26.66
CA PHE A 402 -10.42 -10.60 27.99
C PHE A 402 -10.97 -9.28 28.51
N VAL A 403 -12.03 -9.34 29.31
CA VAL A 403 -12.58 -8.23 30.09
C VAL A 403 -12.39 -8.60 31.56
N TRP A 404 -11.61 -7.82 32.31
CA TRP A 404 -11.19 -8.17 33.68
C TRP A 404 -10.62 -9.59 33.82
N ASP A 405 -9.72 -9.96 32.90
CA ASP A 405 -9.09 -11.28 32.79
C ASP A 405 -10.08 -12.46 32.60
N LYS A 406 -11.33 -12.17 32.21
CA LYS A 406 -12.36 -13.18 31.88
C LYS A 406 -12.76 -13.08 30.41
N LYS A 407 -13.09 -14.22 29.79
CA LYS A 407 -13.67 -14.21 28.44
C LYS A 407 -15.07 -13.60 28.50
N ALA A 408 -15.26 -12.52 27.76
CA ALA A 408 -16.54 -11.85 27.63
C ALA A 408 -16.68 -11.25 26.22
N THR A 409 -17.91 -11.10 25.77
CA THR A 409 -18.24 -10.48 24.46
C THR A 409 -18.79 -9.06 24.61
N THR A 410 -18.91 -8.57 25.84
CA THR A 410 -19.44 -7.25 26.18
C THR A 410 -18.63 -6.63 27.30
N PHE A 411 -18.53 -5.30 27.30
CA PHE A 411 -17.86 -4.51 28.35
C PHE A 411 -18.55 -3.16 28.52
N GLU A 412 -18.37 -2.50 29.67
CA GLU A 412 -18.83 -1.14 29.96
C GLU A 412 -17.63 -0.18 30.09
N PHE A 413 -17.90 1.11 30.29
CA PHE A 413 -16.83 2.07 30.61
C PHE A 413 -16.11 1.68 31.90
N GLY A 414 -14.80 1.92 31.94
CA GLY A 414 -13.94 1.57 33.06
C GLY A 414 -13.47 0.12 33.06
N ASP A 415 -14.11 -0.78 32.30
CA ASP A 415 -13.63 -2.16 32.15
C ASP A 415 -12.27 -2.19 31.45
N VAL A 416 -11.36 -3.02 31.96
CA VAL A 416 -10.04 -3.23 31.35
C VAL A 416 -10.11 -4.40 30.39
N LEU A 417 -9.90 -4.11 29.11
CA LEU A 417 -9.72 -5.09 28.07
C LEU A 417 -8.24 -5.48 28.00
N THR A 418 -7.95 -6.78 28.06
CA THR A 418 -6.60 -7.31 27.81
C THR A 418 -6.59 -8.05 26.48
N LEU A 419 -5.77 -7.59 25.55
CA LEU A 419 -5.52 -8.20 24.26
C LEU A 419 -4.24 -9.03 24.39
N LYS A 420 -4.36 -10.34 24.23
CA LYS A 420 -3.27 -11.28 24.42
C LYS A 420 -3.09 -12.12 23.17
N GLY A 421 -1.92 -12.04 22.57
CA GLY A 421 -1.53 -12.87 21.43
C GLY A 421 -0.02 -13.18 21.45
N PRO A 422 0.47 -13.92 20.47
CA PRO A 422 1.91 -14.13 20.28
C PRO A 422 2.63 -12.78 20.16
N GLY A 423 3.60 -12.52 21.04
CA GLY A 423 4.42 -11.30 21.01
C GLY A 423 3.70 -10.01 21.43
N LEU A 424 2.42 -10.05 21.82
CA LEU A 424 1.70 -8.85 22.28
C LEU A 424 0.87 -9.12 23.54
N LYS A 425 1.03 -8.22 24.52
CA LYS A 425 0.11 -8.06 25.64
C LYS A 425 -0.25 -6.59 25.78
N ALA A 426 -1.35 -6.18 25.15
CA ALA A 426 -1.84 -4.82 25.24
C ALA A 426 -3.04 -4.71 26.19
N ARG A 427 -3.22 -3.54 26.79
CA ARG A 427 -4.40 -3.19 27.59
C ARG A 427 -5.13 -2.03 26.94
N MET A 428 -6.45 -2.10 26.92
CA MET A 428 -7.33 -1.05 26.45
C MET A 428 -8.39 -0.75 27.51
N GLN A 429 -8.67 0.52 27.74
CA GLN A 429 -9.74 0.95 28.65
C GLN A 429 -10.48 2.13 28.04
N PHE A 430 -11.81 2.07 28.05
CA PHE A 430 -12.68 3.13 27.55
C PHE A 430 -13.25 3.89 28.74
N GLU A 431 -13.17 5.22 28.71
CA GLU A 431 -13.67 6.10 29.77
C GLU A 431 -14.47 7.26 29.17
N LEU A 432 -15.55 7.64 29.85
CA LEU A 432 -16.27 8.87 29.53
C LEU A 432 -15.49 10.04 30.12
N GLU A 433 -14.98 10.91 29.26
CA GLU A 433 -14.19 12.09 29.66
C GLU A 433 -15.07 13.33 29.85
N GLU A 434 -15.99 13.58 28.91
CA GLU A 434 -16.94 14.69 28.98
C GLU A 434 -18.32 14.29 28.43
N GLY A 435 -19.37 14.92 28.95
CA GLY A 435 -20.76 14.70 28.54
C GLY A 435 -21.49 13.67 29.40
N ASP A 436 -22.67 13.25 28.94
CA ASP A 436 -23.48 12.21 29.58
C ASP A 436 -23.98 11.21 28.54
N GLY A 437 -23.75 9.93 28.83
CA GLY A 437 -24.18 8.84 27.99
C GLY A 437 -23.85 7.49 28.58
N ARG A 438 -24.70 6.51 28.29
CA ARG A 438 -24.44 5.10 28.52
C ARG A 438 -24.07 4.46 27.18
N VAL A 439 -22.94 3.78 27.17
CA VAL A 439 -22.51 2.95 26.05
C VAL A 439 -22.48 1.48 26.46
N GLN A 440 -22.48 0.61 25.48
CA GLN A 440 -22.16 -0.81 25.63
C GLN A 440 -21.04 -1.14 24.64
N GLY A 441 -19.95 -1.68 25.15
CA GLY A 441 -18.90 -2.28 24.37
C GLY A 441 -19.27 -3.69 23.89
N HIS A 442 -18.91 -4.02 22.66
CA HIS A 442 -19.12 -5.34 22.06
C HIS A 442 -17.83 -5.87 21.44
N ILE A 443 -17.58 -7.18 21.58
CA ILE A 443 -16.49 -7.91 20.95
C ILE A 443 -17.11 -8.99 20.07
N MET A 444 -16.89 -8.92 18.75
CA MET A 444 -17.49 -9.85 17.79
C MET A 444 -16.63 -10.03 16.54
N PRO A 445 -16.73 -11.16 15.82
CA PRO A 445 -16.10 -11.30 14.51
C PRO A 445 -16.68 -10.28 13.52
N SER A 446 -15.82 -9.65 12.72
CA SER A 446 -16.19 -8.69 11.69
C SER A 446 -15.05 -8.51 10.69
N ASN A 447 -15.14 -7.46 9.87
CA ASN A 447 -14.07 -7.00 9.00
C ASN A 447 -13.92 -5.49 9.13
N ARG A 448 -12.68 -5.01 9.13
CA ARG A 448 -12.38 -3.57 9.08
C ARG A 448 -12.81 -2.95 7.73
N PRO A 449 -13.15 -1.65 7.67
CA PRO A 449 -13.46 -0.97 6.41
C PRO A 449 -12.37 -1.04 5.34
N ALA A 450 -11.10 -1.19 5.74
CA ALA A 450 -9.95 -1.36 4.87
C ALA A 450 -9.81 -2.74 4.20
N GLN A 451 -10.69 -3.70 4.52
CA GLN A 451 -10.62 -5.06 4.01
C GLN A 451 -10.93 -5.12 2.51
N THR A 452 -10.02 -5.68 1.70
CA THR A 452 -10.17 -5.75 0.24
C THR A 452 -10.78 -7.07 -0.24
N GLU A 453 -10.53 -8.16 0.47
CA GLU A 453 -10.95 -9.53 0.10
C GLU A 453 -12.30 -9.95 0.72
N LEU A 454 -13.36 -9.21 0.41
CA LEU A 454 -14.74 -9.50 0.85
C LEU A 454 -15.70 -9.81 -0.30
N LYS A 455 -15.21 -10.50 -1.31
CA LYS A 455 -15.95 -10.84 -2.54
C LYS A 455 -15.86 -12.34 -2.81
N GLY A 456 -16.72 -12.84 -3.70
CA GLY A 456 -16.71 -14.26 -4.08
C GLY A 456 -16.94 -15.19 -2.89
N GLU A 457 -16.10 -16.21 -2.75
CA GLU A 457 -16.15 -17.18 -1.65
C GLU A 457 -15.86 -16.53 -0.28
N ASN A 458 -15.01 -15.49 -0.28
CA ASN A 458 -14.57 -14.78 0.92
C ASN A 458 -15.59 -13.76 1.45
N ARG A 459 -16.75 -13.59 0.81
CA ARG A 459 -17.75 -12.55 1.18
C ARG A 459 -18.37 -12.73 2.57
N PHE A 460 -18.31 -13.94 3.12
CA PHE A 460 -18.85 -14.26 4.45
C PHE A 460 -17.74 -14.47 5.50
N GLU A 461 -16.48 -14.39 5.09
CA GLU A 461 -15.37 -14.52 6.01
C GLU A 461 -15.25 -13.29 6.90
N ALA A 462 -14.86 -13.53 8.16
CA ALA A 462 -14.60 -12.49 9.14
C ALA A 462 -13.15 -12.60 9.57
N TYR A 463 -12.31 -11.70 9.08
CA TYR A 463 -10.87 -11.72 9.31
C TYR A 463 -10.46 -11.03 10.61
N ASP A 464 -11.34 -10.22 11.20
CA ASP A 464 -11.04 -9.41 12.39
C ASP A 464 -11.96 -9.72 13.57
N TRP A 465 -11.44 -9.56 14.78
CA TRP A 465 -12.26 -9.23 15.95
C TRP A 465 -12.50 -7.72 15.93
N LYS A 466 -13.77 -7.33 16.04
CA LYS A 466 -14.20 -5.96 16.21
C LYS A 466 -14.52 -5.68 17.67
N ILE A 467 -13.88 -4.65 18.21
CA ILE A 467 -14.16 -4.07 19.52
C ILE A 467 -14.90 -2.75 19.25
N ALA A 468 -16.22 -2.77 19.39
CA ALA A 468 -17.08 -1.64 19.06
C ALA A 468 -17.67 -1.00 20.31
N LEU A 469 -17.71 0.33 20.35
CA LEU A 469 -18.43 1.09 21.35
C LEU A 469 -19.77 1.54 20.76
N ARG A 470 -20.87 1.09 21.35
CA ARG A 470 -22.23 1.41 20.91
C ARG A 470 -22.93 2.31 21.90
N THR A 471 -23.44 3.45 21.44
CA THR A 471 -24.29 4.31 22.28
C THR A 471 -25.62 3.61 22.57
N ILE A 472 -25.99 3.53 23.85
CA ILE A 472 -27.33 3.10 24.31
C ILE A 472 -28.23 4.31 24.48
N ARG A 473 -27.72 5.36 25.15
CA ARG A 473 -28.38 6.67 25.30
C ARG A 473 -27.31 7.74 25.55
N ARG A 474 -27.50 8.96 25.04
CA ARG A 474 -26.72 10.15 25.39
C ARG A 474 -27.57 11.39 25.18
N SER A 475 -27.27 12.45 25.93
CA SER A 475 -28.06 13.71 25.91
C SER A 475 -27.47 14.80 25.02
N GLY A 476 -26.31 14.55 24.40
CA GLY A 476 -25.64 15.45 23.47
C GLY A 476 -24.26 14.91 23.06
N PRO A 477 -23.36 15.77 22.55
CA PRO A 477 -21.97 15.42 22.31
C PRO A 477 -21.31 14.86 23.56
N CYS A 478 -20.43 13.89 23.39
CA CYS A 478 -19.59 13.38 24.47
C CYS A 478 -18.18 13.08 23.96
N LYS A 479 -17.22 13.11 24.89
CA LYS A 479 -15.84 12.72 24.64
C LYS A 479 -15.55 11.41 25.34
N VAL A 480 -14.99 10.47 24.60
CA VAL A 480 -14.55 9.18 25.11
C VAL A 480 -13.04 9.09 24.97
N ARG A 481 -12.38 8.80 26.09
CA ARG A 481 -10.96 8.50 26.15
C ARG A 481 -10.75 7.00 26.05
N VAL A 482 -9.85 6.58 25.18
CA VAL A 482 -9.38 5.19 25.07
C VAL A 482 -7.91 5.15 25.44
N ARG A 483 -7.61 4.54 26.59
CA ARG A 483 -6.22 4.33 27.03
C ARG A 483 -5.72 3.04 26.40
N VAL A 484 -4.77 3.14 25.47
CA VAL A 484 -4.06 2.00 24.91
C VAL A 484 -2.68 1.91 25.58
N ARG A 485 -2.39 0.79 26.21
CA ARG A 485 -1.08 0.51 26.82
C ARG A 485 -0.47 -0.71 26.16
N VAL A 486 0.78 -0.57 25.75
CA VAL A 486 1.58 -1.57 25.05
C VAL A 486 2.76 -1.99 25.95
N PRO A 487 3.35 -3.18 25.73
CA PRO A 487 4.41 -3.73 26.58
C PRO A 487 5.60 -2.81 26.82
#